data_AF-A0A965JYU1-F1
#
_entry.id   AF-A0A965JYU1-F1
#
_cell.length_a   1.000
_cell.length_b   1.000
_cell.length_c   1.000
_cell.angle_alpha   90.00
_cell.angle_beta   90.00
_cell.angle_gamma   90.00
#
_symmetry.space_group_name_H-M   'P 1'
#
loop_
_entity.id
_entity.type
_entity.pdbx_description
1 polymer ?
#
loop_
_entity_poly.entity_id
_entity_poly.type
_entity_poly.pdbx_seq_one_letter_code
_entity_poly.pdbx_strand_id
1 'polypeptide(L)'
;MNVDKVLLASPRGFCAGVEKAIKALDWMTKVFMPPVYCYHEIVHNQYVVDHFKSLGVVFVDDVAEVPNGAPLMLSAHGSPPSVIASAQANGGTVIDAVCPLVTKVHHELKVRSRKGYTVLYVGH
;
A
#
# COMPACT_ATOMS: atom_id res chain seq x y z
N MET A 1 39.85 -0.12 -7.23
CA MET A 1 39.76 -1.13 -6.15
C MET A 1 39.16 -2.37 -6.77
N ASN A 2 39.83 -3.52 -6.68
CA ASN A 2 39.21 -4.79 -7.04
C ASN A 2 38.38 -5.26 -5.84
N VAL A 3 37.15 -5.72 -6.10
CA VAL A 3 36.30 -6.32 -5.08
C VAL A 3 36.59 -7.82 -5.08
N ASP A 4 37.33 -8.28 -4.07
CA ASP A 4 37.76 -9.69 -3.99
C ASP A 4 36.70 -10.61 -3.37
N LYS A 5 35.67 -10.03 -2.72
CA LYS A 5 34.60 -10.80 -2.06
C LYS A 5 33.32 -9.98 -1.93
N VAL A 6 32.19 -10.59 -2.26
CA VAL A 6 30.83 -10.07 -2.03
C VAL A 6 30.11 -10.97 -1.03
N LEU A 7 29.54 -10.39 0.02
CA LEU A 7 28.74 -11.10 1.02
C LEU A 7 27.27 -10.71 0.87
N LEU A 8 26.38 -11.71 0.89
CA LEU A 8 24.94 -11.51 0.80
C LEU A 8 24.26 -11.94 2.09
N ALA A 9 23.55 -11.01 2.73
CA ALA A 9 22.79 -11.29 3.94
C ALA A 9 21.58 -12.20 3.69
N SER A 10 21.15 -12.91 4.74
CA SER A 10 19.89 -13.67 4.74
C SER A 10 19.19 -13.53 6.11
N PRO A 11 17.90 -13.17 6.16
CA PRO A 11 17.02 -12.86 5.02
C PRO A 11 17.33 -11.50 4.37
N ARG A 12 16.98 -11.34 3.08
CA ARG A 12 17.05 -10.08 2.33
C ARG A 12 15.92 -10.02 1.30
N GLY A 13 15.47 -8.81 0.95
CA GLY A 13 14.46 -8.59 -0.09
C GLY A 13 13.04 -8.50 0.48
N PHE A 14 12.08 -9.09 -0.24
CA PHE A 14 10.66 -8.92 0.05
C PHE A 14 10.24 -9.60 1.36
N CYS A 15 9.43 -8.89 2.15
CA CYS A 15 8.66 -9.49 3.22
C CYS A 15 7.27 -9.90 2.71
N ALA A 16 6.54 -10.70 3.50
CA ALA A 16 5.20 -11.16 3.14
C ALA A 16 4.20 -10.02 2.85
N GLY A 17 4.33 -8.87 3.53
CA GLY A 17 3.47 -7.70 3.29
C GLY A 17 3.73 -7.05 1.94
N VAL A 18 4.99 -6.88 1.57
CA VAL A 18 5.42 -6.34 0.27
C VAL A 18 4.98 -7.26 -0.86
N GLU A 19 5.23 -8.57 -0.72
CA GLU A 19 4.83 -9.55 -1.75
C GLU A 19 3.32 -9.58 -1.95
N LYS A 20 2.53 -9.57 -0.87
CA LYS A 20 1.06 -9.49 -0.93
C LYS A 20 0.61 -8.24 -1.71
N ALA A 21 1.16 -7.07 -1.38
CA ALA A 21 0.75 -5.81 -1.98
C ALA A 21 1.07 -5.74 -3.49
N ILE A 22 2.29 -6.13 -3.87
CA ILE A 22 2.69 -6.21 -5.28
C ILE A 22 1.80 -7.17 -6.05
N LYS A 23 1.55 -8.38 -5.52
CA LYS A 23 0.69 -9.36 -6.19
C LYS A 23 -0.75 -8.86 -6.33
N ALA A 24 -1.28 -8.16 -5.33
CA ALA A 24 -2.63 -7.61 -5.39
C ALA A 24 -2.75 -6.56 -6.51
N LEU A 25 -1.77 -5.65 -6.63
CA LEU A 25 -1.79 -4.64 -7.70
C LEU A 25 -1.55 -5.26 -9.07
N ASP A 26 -0.63 -6.22 -9.19
CA ASP A 26 -0.42 -6.99 -10.42
C ASP A 26 -1.70 -7.69 -10.90
N TRP A 27 -2.41 -8.39 -10.02
CA TRP A 27 -3.72 -8.96 -10.35
C TRP A 27 -4.74 -7.91 -10.77
N MET A 28 -4.77 -6.76 -10.09
CA MET A 28 -5.69 -5.67 -10.44
C MET A 28 -5.42 -5.14 -11.86
N THR A 29 -4.16 -4.96 -12.25
CA THR A 29 -3.80 -4.54 -13.63
C THR A 29 -4.13 -5.57 -14.71
N LYS A 30 -4.32 -6.84 -14.34
CA LYS A 30 -4.74 -7.91 -15.26
C LYS A 30 -6.26 -8.01 -15.40
N VAL A 31 -6.99 -7.64 -14.36
CA VAL A 31 -8.46 -7.73 -14.30
C VAL A 31 -9.13 -6.48 -14.88
N PHE A 32 -8.55 -5.31 -14.63
CA PHE A 32 -9.12 -4.03 -15.06
C PHE A 32 -8.34 -3.43 -16.23
N MET A 33 -9.05 -2.81 -17.15
CA MET A 33 -8.42 -1.99 -18.19
C MET A 33 -7.79 -0.74 -17.56
N PRO A 34 -6.62 -0.29 -18.04
CA PRO A 34 -6.03 0.96 -17.57
C PRO A 34 -6.96 2.18 -17.79
N PRO A 35 -6.89 3.21 -16.93
CA PRO A 35 -5.99 3.33 -15.78
C PRO A 35 -6.49 2.60 -14.52
N VAL A 36 -5.55 2.03 -13.76
CA VAL A 36 -5.76 1.57 -12.38
C VAL A 36 -5.14 2.59 -11.43
N TYR A 37 -5.86 3.01 -10.38
CA TYR A 37 -5.35 4.01 -9.44
C TYR A 37 -4.79 3.36 -8.19
N CYS A 38 -3.74 3.96 -7.62
CA CYS A 38 -3.17 3.55 -6.34
C CYS A 38 -2.93 4.77 -5.46
N TYR A 39 -3.53 4.77 -4.27
CA TYR A 39 -3.32 5.82 -3.27
C TYR A 39 -1.94 5.65 -2.63
N HIS A 40 -1.06 6.60 -2.94
CA HIS A 40 0.39 6.54 -2.78
C HIS A 40 1.05 5.34 -3.48
N GLU A 41 2.38 5.33 -3.50
CA GLU A 41 3.15 4.20 -3.99
C GLU A 41 2.78 2.89 -3.26
N ILE A 42 2.64 1.80 -4.02
CA ILE A 42 2.26 0.49 -3.47
C ILE A 42 3.28 0.00 -2.41
N VAL A 43 4.56 0.28 -2.65
CA VAL A 43 5.72 0.14 -1.77
C VAL A 43 6.76 1.20 -2.15
N HIS A 44 7.60 1.63 -1.21
CA HIS A 44 8.66 2.62 -1.46
C HIS A 44 9.87 1.98 -2.18
N ASN A 45 9.70 1.63 -3.45
CA ASN A 45 10.75 1.12 -4.32
C ASN A 45 10.54 1.61 -5.75
N GLN A 46 11.44 2.48 -6.23
CA GLN A 46 11.31 3.13 -7.53
C GLN A 46 11.16 2.14 -8.69
N TYR A 47 11.92 1.05 -8.69
CA TYR A 47 11.84 0.04 -9.75
C TYR A 47 10.46 -0.63 -9.82
N VAL A 48 9.87 -0.92 -8.66
CA VAL A 48 8.51 -1.48 -8.58
C VAL A 48 7.47 -0.44 -9.03
N VAL A 49 7.62 0.82 -8.61
CA VAL A 49 6.71 1.91 -8.98
C VAL A 49 6.73 2.16 -10.49
N ASP A 50 7.91 2.25 -11.09
CA ASP A 50 8.07 2.48 -12.53
C ASP A 50 7.53 1.32 -13.35
N HIS A 51 7.70 0.08 -12.87
CA HIS A 51 7.09 -1.09 -13.48
C HIS A 51 5.56 -0.96 -13.53
N PHE A 52 4.91 -0.62 -12.41
CA PHE A 52 3.46 -0.44 -12.38
C PHE A 52 2.96 0.75 -13.20
N LYS A 53 3.70 1.87 -13.24
CA LYS A 53 3.41 2.98 -14.15
C LYS A 53 3.41 2.53 -15.61
N SER A 54 4.37 1.68 -15.99
CA SER A 54 4.43 1.11 -17.35
C SER A 54 3.24 0.20 -17.69
N LEU A 55 2.58 -0.37 -16.68
CA LEU A 55 1.35 -1.16 -16.81
C LEU A 55 0.07 -0.31 -16.76
N GLY A 56 0.19 1.02 -16.69
CA GLY A 56 -0.94 1.94 -16.66
C GLY A 56 -1.51 2.21 -15.27
N VAL A 57 -0.73 1.96 -14.20
CA VAL A 57 -1.08 2.40 -12.85
C VAL A 57 -0.78 3.88 -12.68
N VAL A 58 -1.76 4.63 -12.16
CA VAL A 58 -1.63 6.03 -11.77
C VAL A 58 -1.56 6.11 -10.25
N PHE A 59 -0.41 6.56 -9.73
CA PHE A 59 -0.24 6.82 -8.30
C PHE A 59 -0.71 8.24 -7.98
N VAL A 60 -1.54 8.39 -6.96
CA VAL A 60 -2.14 9.66 -6.53
C VAL A 60 -1.85 9.95 -5.06
N ASP A 61 -1.80 11.22 -4.70
CA ASP A 61 -1.59 11.66 -3.31
C ASP A 61 -2.92 11.92 -2.58
N ASP A 62 -4.02 12.14 -3.33
CA ASP A 62 -5.36 12.23 -2.78
C ASP A 62 -6.34 11.30 -3.53
N VAL A 63 -7.17 10.57 -2.78
CA VAL A 63 -8.24 9.74 -3.34
C VAL A 63 -9.32 10.56 -4.05
N ALA A 64 -9.42 11.87 -3.79
CA ALA A 64 -10.30 12.78 -4.51
C ALA A 64 -9.89 13.00 -5.98
N GLU A 65 -8.63 12.69 -6.34
CA GLU A 65 -8.15 12.75 -7.73
C GLU A 65 -8.64 11.55 -8.57
N VAL A 66 -9.17 10.52 -7.91
CA VAL A 66 -9.61 9.29 -8.56
C VAL A 66 -11.00 9.48 -9.18
N PRO A 67 -11.19 9.23 -10.49
CA PRO A 67 -12.51 9.32 -11.12
C PRO A 67 -13.51 8.36 -10.47
N ASN A 68 -14.76 8.83 -10.33
CA ASN A 68 -15.84 8.02 -9.76
C ASN A 68 -16.00 6.69 -10.52
N GLY A 69 -16.10 5.59 -9.78
CA GLY A 69 -16.22 4.25 -10.35
C GLY A 69 -14.91 3.64 -10.84
N ALA A 70 -13.78 4.34 -10.76
CA ALA A 70 -12.48 3.78 -11.16
C ALA A 70 -11.98 2.71 -10.16
N PRO A 71 -11.18 1.73 -10.63
CA PRO A 71 -10.53 0.75 -9.76
C PRO A 71 -9.42 1.45 -8.95
N LEU A 72 -9.45 1.28 -7.62
CA LEU A 72 -8.54 1.94 -6.67
C LEU A 72 -7.88 0.95 -5.69
N MET A 73 -6.55 1.01 -5.60
CA MET A 73 -5.74 0.30 -4.62
C MET A 73 -5.35 1.23 -3.47
N LEU A 74 -5.46 0.76 -2.22
CA LEU A 74 -4.83 1.37 -1.05
C LEU A 74 -3.52 0.66 -0.74
N SER A 75 -2.43 1.42 -0.53
CA SER A 75 -1.07 0.87 -0.43
C SER A 75 -0.79 0.00 0.81
N ALA A 76 0.36 -0.67 0.82
CA ALA A 76 0.78 -1.59 1.89
C ALA A 76 0.94 -0.92 3.27
N HIS A 77 1.16 0.40 3.29
CA HIS A 77 1.50 1.20 4.47
C HIS A 77 0.30 1.50 5.37
N GLY A 78 -0.92 1.24 4.87
CA GLY A 78 -2.17 1.56 5.55
C GLY A 78 -2.66 2.97 5.23
N SER A 79 -3.96 3.18 5.41
CA SER A 79 -4.62 4.46 5.15
C SER A 79 -5.45 4.91 6.34
N PRO A 80 -5.60 6.23 6.57
CA PRO A 80 -6.51 6.76 7.58
C PRO A 80 -7.96 6.30 7.35
N PRO A 81 -8.78 6.16 8.41
CA PRO A 81 -10.19 5.78 8.27
C PRO A 81 -11.00 6.68 7.33
N SER A 82 -10.68 7.98 7.29
CA SER A 82 -11.33 8.95 6.40
C SER A 82 -11.03 8.69 4.92
N VAL A 83 -9.79 8.31 4.60
CA VAL A 83 -9.37 7.96 3.25
C VAL A 83 -10.05 6.67 2.80
N ILE A 84 -10.10 5.66 3.67
CA ILE A 84 -10.80 4.40 3.37
C ILE A 84 -12.29 4.67 3.07
N ALA A 85 -12.94 5.48 3.90
CA ALA A 85 -14.34 5.83 3.71
C ALA A 85 -14.58 6.61 2.40
N SER A 86 -13.73 7.59 2.09
CA SER A 86 -13.80 8.36 0.84
C SER A 86 -13.58 7.47 -0.39
N ALA A 87 -12.57 6.60 -0.35
CA ALA A 87 -12.29 5.62 -1.40
C ALA A 87 -13.50 4.70 -1.64
N GLN A 88 -14.14 4.19 -0.58
CA GLN A 88 -15.31 3.33 -0.70
C GLN A 88 -16.57 4.06 -1.20
N ALA A 89 -16.69 5.36 -0.91
CA ALA A 89 -17.83 6.16 -1.35
C ALA A 89 -17.76 6.53 -2.85
N ASN A 90 -16.55 6.75 -3.37
CA ASN A 90 -16.34 7.28 -4.73
C ASN A 90 -15.75 6.25 -5.71
N GLY A 91 -14.98 5.28 -5.20
CA GLY A 91 -14.32 4.26 -6.02
C GLY A 91 -15.29 3.19 -6.52
N GLY A 92 -14.97 2.58 -7.67
CA GLY A 92 -15.76 1.47 -8.20
C GLY A 92 -15.43 0.16 -7.50
N THR A 93 -14.18 -0.28 -7.63
CA THR A 93 -13.64 -1.44 -6.90
C THR A 93 -12.44 -0.99 -6.09
N VAL A 94 -12.56 -1.05 -4.76
CA VAL A 94 -11.49 -0.66 -3.83
C VAL A 94 -10.84 -1.91 -3.24
N ILE A 95 -9.53 -2.04 -3.40
CA ILE A 95 -8.73 -3.13 -2.82
C ILE A 95 -7.77 -2.54 -1.79
N ASP A 96 -7.77 -3.09 -0.57
CA ASP A 96 -6.85 -2.69 0.49
C ASP A 96 -5.66 -3.66 0.60
N ALA A 97 -4.49 -3.22 0.15
CA ALA A 97 -3.25 -4.00 0.19
C ALA A 97 -2.51 -3.91 1.53
N VAL A 98 -3.05 -3.22 2.54
CA VAL A 98 -2.38 -3.03 3.84
C VAL A 98 -1.76 -4.32 4.39
N CYS A 99 -0.53 -4.19 4.90
CA CYS A 99 0.15 -5.30 5.55
C CYS A 99 -0.61 -5.72 6.82
N PRO A 100 -0.89 -7.01 7.06
CA PRO A 100 -1.58 -7.46 8.28
C PRO A 100 -0.88 -7.03 9.59
N LEU A 101 0.44 -6.84 9.56
CA LEU A 101 1.19 -6.35 10.73
C LEU A 101 0.93 -4.87 11.00
N VAL A 102 0.65 -4.06 9.98
CA VAL A 102 0.19 -2.67 10.12
C VAL A 102 -1.24 -2.65 10.66
N THR A 103 -2.14 -3.47 10.10
CA THR A 103 -3.52 -3.59 10.60
C THR A 103 -3.56 -4.01 12.07
N LYS A 104 -2.64 -4.88 12.51
CA LYS A 104 -2.49 -5.25 13.92
C LYS A 104 -2.21 -4.03 14.80
N VAL A 105 -1.31 -3.14 14.39
CA VAL A 105 -1.01 -1.90 15.13
C VAL A 105 -2.25 -1.00 15.18
N HIS A 106 -2.96 -0.81 14.05
CA HIS A 106 -4.21 -0.06 14.01
C HIS A 106 -5.27 -0.64 14.97
N HIS A 107 -5.37 -1.97 15.03
CA HIS A 107 -6.28 -2.66 15.93
C HIS A 107 -5.94 -2.41 17.40
N GLU A 108 -4.67 -2.59 17.79
CA GLU A 108 -4.23 -2.32 19.17
C GLU A 108 -4.47 -0.86 19.56
N LEU A 109 -4.12 0.10 18.70
CA LEU A 109 -4.39 1.53 18.94
C LEU A 109 -5.88 1.78 19.24
N LYS A 110 -6.77 1.22 18.42
CA LYS A 110 -8.22 1.35 18.60
C LYS A 110 -8.71 0.69 19.89
N VAL A 111 -8.20 -0.49 20.23
CA VAL A 111 -8.57 -1.21 21.45
C VAL A 111 -8.10 -0.47 22.71
N ARG A 112 -6.86 0.03 22.74
CA ARG A 112 -6.31 0.74 23.90
C ARG A 112 -6.97 2.10 24.11
N SER A 113 -7.18 2.85 23.02
CA SER A 113 -7.90 4.12 23.07
C SER A 113 -9.32 3.96 23.64
N ARG A 114 -10.07 2.94 23.19
CA ARG A 114 -11.41 2.62 23.71
C ARG A 114 -11.43 2.25 25.21
N LYS A 115 -10.31 1.79 25.75
CA LYS A 115 -10.15 1.48 27.18
C LYS A 115 -9.67 2.69 27.99
N GLY A 116 -9.58 3.88 27.39
CA GLY A 116 -9.16 5.12 28.08
C GLY A 116 -7.66 5.25 28.27
N TYR A 117 -6.84 4.44 27.59
CA TYR A 117 -5.39 4.57 27.69
C TYR A 117 -4.90 5.76 26.87
N THR A 118 -3.91 6.49 27.41
CA THR A 118 -3.07 7.36 26.60
C THR A 118 -2.13 6.48 25.77
N VAL A 119 -2.08 6.72 24.46
CA VAL A 119 -1.21 5.98 23.55
C VAL A 119 -0.10 6.89 23.07
N LEU A 120 1.15 6.49 23.31
CA LEU A 120 2.33 7.08 22.67
C LEU A 120 2.67 6.28 21.42
N TYR A 121 2.58 6.92 20.25
CA TYR A 121 3.04 6.34 19.00
C TYR A 121 4.47 6.78 18.73
N VAL A 122 5.35 5.83 18.38
CA VAL A 122 6.75 6.10 18.02
C VAL A 122 6.91 5.78 16.54
N GLY A 123 7.19 6.80 15.74
CA GLY A 123 7.36 6.71 14.29
C GLY A 123 8.04 7.96 13.74
N HIS A 124 8.18 8.00 12.42
CA HIS A 124 8.70 9.14 11.65
C HIS A 124 7.59 9.75 10.81
#